data_AF-A0A812WDB9-F1
#
_entry.id   AF-A0A812WDB9-F1
#
_cell.length_a   1.000
_cell.length_b   1.000
_cell.length_c   1.000
_cell.angle_alpha   90.00
_cell.angle_beta   90.00
_cell.angle_gamma   90.00
#
_symmetry.space_group_name_H-M   'P 1'
#
loop_
_entity.id
_entity.type
_entity.pdbx_description
1 polymer ?
#
loop_
_entity_poly.entity_id
_entity_poly.type
_entity_poly.pdbx_seq_one_letter_code
_entity_poly.pdbx_strand_id
1 'polypeptide(L)'
;ERPEEKLEKPCAAVAPKEEALKPKDMDRSTSDDDDEEADGYQQKGVSIDDLSDDWVEAQMKDVTVAVIGNVDSGKSTLVGVLTKGGLDDGRGLARAKVFNFSHEAANGRTSSIAQEIMGFSQSGEQVLIDRMGTSTANSRNQTWQQVVSQSERLVTFSDLCGHEKYLKTTIFGLVGQCPDYTMIIVNANAGFQRMSREHLGIALALRIPFFIVITKIDIAPQNVFDENLAQLHKIVKSNAVKRQPLVVTSEDHLEQAATGIYGKQVCPMFCISNVTGEGLPLLRSFLQRLPSRLQDSGLFKPPSSPAEFHIDSIYVVPGVGLVVGGVVRSGRICPGQHLLLGPDKVSQFKPVMVKTIQYKRVTVEMAESGQHCSFALRSLVKRETLKKSMFRKGMVMLGPELQPKAIWSFKAEARWTVGFDFSSQSILNCALVSAHFASICPAAVCGASRNVDVPVQLCRSHGDQD
;
A
#
# COMPACT_ATOMS: atom_id res chain seq x y z
N GLU A 1 60.33 20.18 -8.25
CA GLU A 1 60.89 20.55 -6.94
C GLU A 1 59.79 20.45 -5.90
N ARG A 2 60.01 19.63 -4.88
CA ARG A 2 59.17 19.48 -3.68
C ARG A 2 59.77 20.37 -2.57
N PRO A 3 59.02 20.71 -1.53
CA PRO A 3 59.06 19.83 -0.36
C PRO A 3 57.68 19.41 0.16
N GLU A 4 57.63 18.17 0.62
CA GLU A 4 56.58 17.57 1.44
C GLU A 4 56.78 18.00 2.90
N GLU A 5 55.70 18.35 3.58
CA GLU A 5 55.67 18.55 5.02
C GLU A 5 54.96 17.35 5.69
N LYS A 6 55.72 16.63 6.51
CA LYS A 6 55.24 15.57 7.43
C LYS A 6 54.88 16.22 8.76
N LEU A 7 53.77 15.81 9.38
CA LEU A 7 53.60 15.87 10.84
C LEU A 7 52.56 14.84 11.34
N GLU A 8 53.14 13.78 11.91
CA GLU A 8 52.85 13.08 13.18
C GLU A 8 51.42 12.82 13.70
N LYS A 9 51.23 11.55 14.09
CA LYS A 9 50.16 11.01 14.94
C LYS A 9 50.38 11.39 16.41
N PRO A 10 49.33 11.60 17.22
CA PRO A 10 49.42 11.42 18.66
C PRO A 10 48.87 10.05 19.09
N CYS A 11 49.57 9.48 20.08
CA CYS A 11 49.33 8.19 20.72
C CYS A 11 48.45 8.37 21.97
N ALA A 12 47.68 7.32 22.29
CA ALA A 12 47.23 6.84 23.60
C ALA A 12 46.80 7.86 24.69
N ALA A 13 45.49 7.84 25.01
CA ALA A 13 45.00 8.14 26.36
C ALA A 13 44.20 6.94 26.88
N VAL A 14 44.64 6.46 28.03
CA VAL A 14 44.16 5.30 28.80
C VAL A 14 42.86 5.67 29.53
N ALA A 15 41.83 4.82 29.46
CA ALA A 15 40.65 4.87 30.32
C ALA A 15 40.50 3.51 31.05
N PRO A 16 40.00 3.49 32.30
CA PRO A 16 40.27 2.43 33.25
C PRO A 16 39.33 1.22 33.13
N LYS A 17 39.87 0.09 33.59
CA LYS A 17 39.19 -1.20 33.76
C LYS A 17 38.09 -1.08 34.82
N GLU A 18 36.87 -1.47 34.47
CA GLU A 18 35.87 -1.93 35.45
C GLU A 18 35.73 -3.45 35.37
N GLU A 19 35.71 -4.05 36.55
CA GLU A 19 35.88 -5.46 36.82
C GLU A 19 34.67 -6.31 36.45
N ALA A 20 34.99 -7.50 35.92
CA ALA A 20 34.05 -8.58 35.68
C ALA A 20 33.60 -9.22 37.00
N LEU A 21 32.30 -9.17 37.29
CA LEU A 21 31.66 -10.05 38.28
C LEU A 21 31.32 -11.39 37.63
N LYS A 22 31.98 -12.45 38.11
CA LYS A 22 31.70 -13.86 37.79
C LYS A 22 30.44 -14.36 38.50
N PRO A 23 29.74 -15.37 37.94
CA PRO A 23 28.56 -15.98 38.54
C PRO A 23 28.95 -16.97 39.65
N LYS A 24 28.14 -17.07 40.70
CA LYS A 24 28.19 -18.14 41.71
C LYS A 24 27.08 -19.14 41.41
N ASP A 25 27.48 -20.38 41.13
CA ASP A 25 26.64 -21.58 41.14
C ASP A 25 26.68 -22.27 42.53
N MET A 26 25.68 -23.14 42.74
CA MET A 26 25.51 -24.18 43.78
C MET A 26 24.91 -23.73 45.12
N ASP A 27 23.94 -24.41 45.75
CA ASP A 27 23.38 -25.75 45.51
C ASP A 27 22.02 -25.94 46.23
N ARG A 28 21.34 -27.03 45.85
CA ARG A 28 20.04 -27.56 46.31
C ARG A 28 19.85 -27.72 47.82
N SER A 29 18.60 -27.58 48.29
CA SER A 29 17.93 -28.62 49.11
C SER A 29 16.42 -28.34 49.28
N THR A 30 15.70 -29.45 49.36
CA THR A 30 14.27 -29.70 49.48
C THR A 30 13.68 -29.38 50.86
N SER A 31 12.42 -28.94 50.90
CA SER A 31 11.48 -29.28 51.98
C SER A 31 10.03 -29.10 51.49
N ASP A 32 9.25 -30.14 51.74
CA ASP A 32 7.80 -30.26 51.55
C ASP A 32 7.01 -29.42 52.57
N ASP A 33 5.71 -29.33 52.30
CA ASP A 33 4.55 -29.06 53.19
C ASP A 33 3.68 -27.84 52.83
N ASP A 34 2.48 -28.21 52.35
CA ASP A 34 1.13 -27.70 52.65
C ASP A 34 0.69 -26.28 52.21
N ASP A 35 -0.24 -26.21 51.24
CA ASP A 35 -1.68 -26.16 51.53
C ASP A 35 -2.54 -25.93 50.26
N GLU A 36 -3.67 -26.62 50.23
CA GLU A 36 -4.73 -26.56 49.23
C GLU A 36 -5.47 -25.21 49.28
N GLU A 37 -5.70 -24.57 48.13
CA GLU A 37 -6.98 -23.89 47.89
C GLU A 37 -7.26 -23.77 46.39
N ALA A 38 -8.38 -24.37 46.01
CA ALA A 38 -8.91 -24.42 44.67
C ALA A 38 -9.75 -23.18 44.39
N ASP A 39 -9.49 -22.49 43.26
CA ASP A 39 -10.48 -21.60 42.66
C ASP A 39 -10.54 -21.82 41.14
N GLY A 40 -11.72 -22.24 40.71
CA GLY A 40 -12.03 -22.68 39.36
C GLY A 40 -12.07 -21.52 38.36
N TYR A 41 -11.15 -21.53 37.40
CA TYR A 41 -11.31 -20.78 36.16
C TYR A 41 -12.25 -21.54 35.22
N GLN A 42 -13.54 -21.21 35.26
CA GLN A 42 -14.48 -21.54 34.19
C GLN A 42 -14.02 -20.84 32.90
N GLN A 43 -13.52 -21.60 31.94
CA GLN A 43 -13.36 -21.16 30.56
C GLN A 43 -14.75 -20.78 30.01
N LYS A 44 -15.03 -19.47 29.91
CA LYS A 44 -16.05 -18.96 28.99
C LYS A 44 -15.58 -19.27 27.58
N GLY A 45 -16.11 -20.33 26.98
CA GLY A 45 -16.00 -20.57 25.55
C GLY A 45 -16.68 -19.41 24.83
N VAL A 46 -15.88 -18.59 24.15
CA VAL A 46 -16.39 -17.57 23.22
C VAL A 46 -16.82 -18.31 21.96
N SER A 47 -18.10 -18.18 21.60
CA SER A 47 -18.70 -18.71 20.38
C SER A 47 -17.97 -18.17 19.16
N ILE A 48 -17.71 -19.04 18.18
CA ILE A 48 -17.06 -18.69 16.90
C ILE A 48 -17.92 -17.68 16.09
N ASP A 49 -19.22 -17.60 16.36
CA ASP A 49 -20.15 -16.70 15.68
C ASP A 49 -20.06 -15.24 16.18
N ASP A 50 -19.72 -14.99 17.45
CA ASP A 50 -19.51 -13.62 17.96
C ASP A 50 -18.20 -13.02 17.43
N LEU A 51 -17.23 -13.87 17.06
CA LEU A 51 -16.00 -13.53 16.33
C LEU A 51 -16.25 -13.39 14.81
N SER A 52 -17.46 -13.12 14.37
CA SER A 52 -17.74 -12.78 12.96
C SER A 52 -18.16 -11.33 12.80
N ASP A 53 -18.93 -10.77 13.74
CA ASP A 53 -19.41 -9.37 13.69
C ASP A 53 -18.33 -8.35 14.09
N ASP A 54 -17.55 -8.62 15.14
CA ASP A 54 -16.40 -7.76 15.54
C ASP A 54 -15.34 -7.64 14.42
N TRP A 55 -15.25 -8.66 13.56
CA TRP A 55 -14.26 -8.76 12.49
C TRP A 55 -14.65 -7.94 11.27
N VAL A 56 -15.95 -7.84 10.99
CA VAL A 56 -16.48 -6.93 9.97
C VAL A 56 -16.25 -5.48 10.38
N GLU A 57 -16.49 -5.14 11.65
CA GLU A 57 -16.29 -3.78 12.15
C GLU A 57 -14.82 -3.33 12.18
N ALA A 58 -13.88 -4.23 12.50
CA ALA A 58 -12.45 -3.90 12.53
C ALA A 58 -11.84 -3.68 11.13
N GLN A 59 -12.28 -4.45 10.12
CA GLN A 59 -11.79 -4.32 8.73
C GLN A 59 -12.42 -3.15 7.96
N MET A 60 -13.61 -2.71 8.34
CA MET A 60 -14.29 -1.55 7.71
C MET A 60 -13.66 -0.19 8.03
N LYS A 61 -12.61 -0.17 8.87
CA LYS A 61 -11.99 1.06 9.38
C LYS A 61 -10.81 1.57 8.57
N ASP A 62 -10.23 0.80 7.65
CA ASP A 62 -9.16 1.28 6.76
C ASP A 62 -9.60 1.34 5.30
N VAL A 63 -9.43 2.50 4.68
CA VAL A 63 -9.68 2.71 3.26
C VAL A 63 -8.38 3.09 2.57
N THR A 64 -8.04 2.37 1.51
CA THR A 64 -6.81 2.58 0.75
C THR A 64 -7.10 3.41 -0.51
N VAL A 65 -6.37 4.52 -0.67
CA VAL A 65 -6.55 5.46 -1.77
C VAL A 65 -5.22 5.64 -2.52
N ALA A 66 -5.19 5.22 -3.78
CA ALA A 66 -4.03 5.47 -4.65
C ALA A 66 -4.11 6.87 -5.26
N VAL A 67 -3.04 7.65 -5.15
CA VAL A 67 -2.94 9.01 -5.67
C VAL A 67 -2.20 8.99 -7.00
N ILE A 68 -2.89 9.37 -8.07
CA ILE A 68 -2.36 9.35 -9.45
C ILE A 68 -2.59 10.69 -10.13
N GLY A 69 -1.84 10.95 -11.22
CA GLY A 69 -1.97 12.18 -12.00
C GLY A 69 -0.62 12.64 -12.57
N ASN A 70 -0.67 13.57 -13.52
CA ASN A 70 0.52 14.03 -14.22
C ASN A 70 1.60 14.65 -13.32
N VAL A 71 2.82 14.78 -13.83
CA VAL A 71 3.88 15.58 -13.20
C VAL A 71 3.37 16.99 -12.89
N ASP A 72 3.79 17.54 -11.76
CA ASP A 72 3.42 18.88 -11.27
C ASP A 72 1.93 19.13 -10.96
N SER A 73 1.09 18.09 -10.96
CA SER A 73 -0.29 18.19 -10.51
C SER A 73 -0.44 18.36 -8.99
N GLY A 74 0.63 18.23 -8.21
CA GLY A 74 0.58 18.45 -6.75
C GLY A 74 0.17 17.22 -5.92
N LYS A 75 0.33 15.99 -6.45
CA LYS A 75 0.04 14.72 -5.74
C LYS A 75 0.67 14.63 -4.34
N SER A 76 2.00 14.64 -4.28
CA SER A 76 2.75 14.51 -3.02
C SER A 76 2.53 15.72 -2.10
N THR A 77 2.33 16.91 -2.68
CA THR A 77 1.98 18.12 -1.92
C THR A 77 0.64 17.93 -1.21
N LEU A 78 -0.39 17.46 -1.92
CA LEU A 78 -1.70 17.20 -1.34
C LEU A 78 -1.63 16.12 -0.26
N VAL A 79 -0.94 15.01 -0.51
CA VAL A 79 -0.72 13.97 0.51
C VAL A 79 -0.03 14.54 1.75
N GLY A 80 0.94 15.45 1.59
CA GLY A 80 1.59 16.14 2.69
C GLY A 80 0.64 17.02 3.50
N VAL A 81 -0.16 17.86 2.84
CA VAL A 81 -1.16 18.74 3.48
C VAL A 81 -2.24 17.93 4.19
N LEU A 82 -2.68 16.84 3.57
CA LEU A 82 -3.67 15.93 4.14
C LEU A 82 -3.11 15.19 5.36
N THR A 83 -1.87 14.69 5.34
CA THR A 83 -1.39 13.77 6.40
C THR A 83 -0.58 14.43 7.51
N LYS A 84 0.11 15.55 7.24
CA LYS A 84 1.01 16.21 8.21
C LYS A 84 0.45 17.48 8.82
N GLY A 85 -0.72 17.93 8.35
CA GLY A 85 -1.27 19.22 8.75
C GLY A 85 -0.45 20.40 8.21
N GLY A 86 -1.10 21.57 8.20
CA GLY A 86 -0.56 22.80 7.63
C GLY A 86 -0.68 22.87 6.11
N LEU A 87 -0.74 24.11 5.61
CA LEU A 87 -0.84 24.43 4.20
C LEU A 87 0.55 24.40 3.54
N ASP A 88 0.58 24.27 2.22
CA ASP A 88 1.80 24.39 1.43
C ASP A 88 2.16 25.88 1.23
N ASP A 89 3.45 26.18 1.17
CA ASP A 89 3.96 27.53 0.94
C ASP A 89 4.07 27.88 -0.57
N GLY A 90 3.56 27.00 -1.44
CA GLY A 90 3.72 27.09 -2.88
C GLY A 90 5.12 26.73 -3.40
N ARG A 91 6.09 26.50 -2.50
CA ARG A 91 7.46 26.04 -2.82
C ARG A 91 7.68 24.57 -2.48
N GLY A 92 6.64 23.89 -1.98
CA GLY A 92 6.65 22.46 -1.71
C GLY A 92 7.09 22.11 -0.29
N LEU A 93 6.89 22.99 0.68
CA LEU A 93 7.09 22.69 2.11
C LEU A 93 6.33 21.42 2.54
N ALA A 94 5.08 21.26 2.12
CA ALA A 94 4.28 20.08 2.44
C ALA A 94 4.82 18.83 1.75
N ARG A 95 5.29 18.97 0.50
CA ARG A 95 5.91 17.89 -0.29
C ARG A 95 7.22 17.40 0.35
N ALA A 96 8.05 18.31 0.87
CA ALA A 96 9.32 17.94 1.51
C ALA A 96 9.12 17.05 2.75
N LYS A 97 7.99 17.18 3.46
CA LYS A 97 7.66 16.39 4.66
C LYS A 97 7.34 14.92 4.37
N VAL A 98 7.04 14.56 3.12
CA VAL A 98 6.60 13.20 2.74
C VAL A 98 7.63 12.41 1.92
N PHE A 99 8.70 13.05 1.44
CA PHE A 99 9.73 12.34 0.69
C PHE A 99 10.39 11.20 1.49
N ASN A 100 10.70 10.11 0.79
CA ASN A 100 11.29 8.91 1.38
C ASN A 100 12.79 8.80 1.10
N PHE A 101 13.29 9.43 0.04
CA PHE A 101 14.69 9.33 -0.37
C PHE A 101 15.34 10.70 -0.60
N SER A 102 16.66 10.76 -0.35
CA SER A 102 17.46 11.98 -0.51
C SER A 102 17.46 12.52 -1.95
N HIS A 103 17.41 11.65 -2.96
CA HIS A 103 17.33 12.05 -4.36
C HIS A 103 15.95 12.60 -4.76
N GLU A 104 14.88 12.29 -4.02
CA GLU A 104 13.56 12.91 -4.23
C GLU A 104 13.56 14.35 -3.74
N ALA A 105 14.24 14.62 -2.62
CA ALA A 105 14.47 15.97 -2.13
C ALA A 105 15.37 16.78 -3.08
N ALA A 106 16.42 16.16 -3.63
CA ALA A 106 17.33 16.83 -4.57
C ALA A 106 16.68 17.16 -5.92
N ASN A 107 15.91 16.21 -6.48
CA ASN A 107 15.31 16.37 -7.81
C ASN A 107 13.89 16.96 -7.79
N GLY A 108 13.29 17.10 -6.60
CA GLY A 108 11.91 17.56 -6.42
C GLY A 108 10.84 16.62 -7.01
N ARG A 109 11.17 15.35 -7.28
CA ARG A 109 10.30 14.39 -7.97
C ARG A 109 10.20 13.07 -7.21
N THR A 110 8.97 12.61 -7.01
CA THR A 110 8.66 11.29 -6.43
C THR A 110 9.02 10.18 -7.42
N SER A 111 9.86 9.25 -6.97
CA SER A 111 10.42 8.17 -7.78
C SER A 111 9.94 6.79 -7.32
N SER A 112 9.30 6.74 -6.15
CA SER A 112 8.92 5.54 -5.43
C SER A 112 7.47 5.61 -4.96
N ILE A 113 6.89 4.46 -4.63
CA ILE A 113 5.58 4.38 -4.01
C ILE A 113 5.75 4.74 -2.54
N ALA A 114 5.13 5.84 -2.10
CA ALA A 114 5.15 6.26 -0.71
C ALA A 114 3.78 6.05 -0.07
N GLN A 115 3.75 5.41 1.10
CA GLN A 115 2.53 5.28 1.88
C GLN A 115 2.49 6.35 2.98
N GLU A 116 1.33 6.97 3.15
CA GLU A 116 1.02 7.86 4.26
C GLU A 116 -0.37 7.56 4.81
N ILE A 117 -0.58 7.84 6.09
CA ILE A 117 -1.86 7.58 6.75
C ILE A 117 -2.47 8.87 7.27
N MET A 118 -3.80 8.92 7.22
CA MET A 118 -4.65 9.93 7.83
C MET A 118 -5.63 9.21 8.75
N GLY A 119 -5.82 9.74 9.94
CA GLY A 119 -6.72 9.19 10.93
C GLY A 119 -7.86 10.13 11.26
N PHE A 120 -9.01 9.55 11.57
CA PHE A 120 -10.20 10.25 12.04
C PHE A 120 -10.62 9.65 13.39
N SER A 121 -10.92 10.55 14.32
CA SER A 121 -11.50 10.21 15.62
C SER A 121 -12.99 9.87 15.50
N GLN A 122 -13.60 9.43 16.60
CA GLN A 122 -15.04 9.13 16.67
C GLN A 122 -15.93 10.31 16.29
N SER A 123 -15.51 11.54 16.62
CA SER A 123 -16.24 12.77 16.26
C SER A 123 -16.10 13.12 14.78
N GLY A 124 -15.27 12.39 14.03
CA GLY A 124 -14.95 12.69 12.63
C GLY A 124 -13.85 13.73 12.44
N GLU A 125 -13.29 14.26 13.53
CA GLU A 125 -12.16 15.17 13.43
C GLU A 125 -10.88 14.43 13.07
N GLN A 126 -10.06 15.09 12.26
CA GLN A 126 -8.78 14.54 11.84
C GLN A 126 -7.80 14.49 13.01
N VAL A 127 -7.21 13.31 13.26
CA VAL A 127 -6.13 13.13 14.22
C VAL A 127 -4.84 13.67 13.63
N LEU A 128 -4.42 14.84 14.10
CA LEU A 128 -3.12 15.44 13.77
C LEU A 128 -2.22 15.40 15.00
N ILE A 129 -1.03 14.82 14.81
CA ILE A 129 0.00 14.79 15.86
C ILE A 129 1.00 15.87 15.54
N ASP A 130 1.05 16.87 16.41
CA ASP A 130 1.94 17.99 16.23
C ASP A 130 3.40 17.55 16.44
N ARG A 131 4.25 17.86 15.46
CA ARG A 131 5.67 17.51 15.49
C ARG A 131 6.44 18.71 15.98
N MET A 132 6.76 18.73 17.28
CA MET A 132 7.87 19.57 17.75
C MET A 132 9.21 18.99 17.24
N GLY A 133 9.56 19.29 15.99
CA GLY A 133 10.94 19.52 15.56
C GLY A 133 11.85 18.34 15.19
N THR A 134 11.42 17.08 15.11
CA THR A 134 12.36 15.97 14.78
C THR A 134 11.96 15.14 13.56
N SER A 135 12.64 15.39 12.44
CA SER A 135 12.58 14.64 11.19
C SER A 135 13.52 13.42 11.21
N THR A 136 13.27 12.46 12.10
CA THR A 136 14.04 11.19 12.13
C THR A 136 13.10 10.01 11.86
N ALA A 137 13.61 8.92 11.29
CA ALA A 137 12.83 7.70 11.01
C ALA A 137 12.09 7.16 12.26
N ASN A 138 12.70 7.28 13.45
CA ASN A 138 12.06 6.92 14.72
C ASN A 138 10.82 7.77 15.04
N SER A 139 10.86 9.07 14.75
CA SER A 139 9.72 9.98 14.91
C SER A 139 8.58 9.62 13.95
N ARG A 140 8.88 9.17 12.72
CA ARG A 140 7.85 8.72 11.76
C ARG A 140 7.15 7.43 12.21
N ASN A 141 7.86 6.52 12.89
CA ASN A 141 7.28 5.30 13.44
C ASN A 141 6.34 5.61 14.61
N GLN A 142 6.79 6.43 15.56
CA GLN A 142 5.96 6.86 16.71
C GLN A 142 4.71 7.64 16.26
N THR A 143 4.85 8.53 15.26
CA THR A 143 3.69 9.26 14.70
C THR A 143 2.62 8.28 14.22
N TRP A 144 3.01 7.25 13.46
CA TRP A 144 2.05 6.32 12.89
C TRP A 144 1.35 5.48 13.96
N GLN A 145 2.10 5.03 14.97
CA GLN A 145 1.54 4.29 16.11
C GLN A 145 0.48 5.12 16.85
N GLN A 146 0.77 6.39 17.10
CA GLN A 146 -0.16 7.31 17.74
C GLN A 146 -1.42 7.56 16.89
N VAL A 147 -1.27 7.80 15.57
CA VAL A 147 -2.43 7.98 14.67
C VAL A 147 -3.30 6.73 14.70
N VAL A 148 -2.71 5.55 14.54
CA VAL A 148 -3.46 4.29 14.55
C VAL A 148 -4.17 4.08 15.89
N SER A 149 -3.54 4.41 17.02
CA SER A 149 -4.13 4.23 18.35
C SER A 149 -5.28 5.21 18.68
N GLN A 150 -5.25 6.41 18.11
CA GLN A 150 -6.23 7.48 18.41
C GLN A 150 -7.33 7.60 17.34
N SER A 151 -7.26 6.79 16.28
CA SER A 151 -8.20 6.86 15.17
C SER A 151 -9.15 5.68 15.18
N GLU A 152 -10.44 5.97 15.01
CA GLU A 152 -11.43 4.93 14.73
C GLU A 152 -11.47 4.57 13.25
N ARG A 153 -11.14 5.53 12.38
CA ARG A 153 -11.10 5.34 10.94
C ARG A 153 -9.78 5.83 10.37
N LEU A 154 -9.24 5.08 9.42
CA LEU A 154 -7.98 5.35 8.77
C LEU A 154 -8.19 5.43 7.26
N VAL A 155 -7.47 6.36 6.65
CA VAL A 155 -7.30 6.45 5.20
C VAL A 155 -5.82 6.33 4.90
N THR A 156 -5.47 5.32 4.12
CA THR A 156 -4.10 5.04 3.71
C THR A 156 -3.89 5.52 2.28
N PHE A 157 -3.05 6.53 2.09
CA PHE A 157 -2.66 7.03 0.78
C PHE A 157 -1.46 6.27 0.24
N SER A 158 -1.54 5.86 -1.01
CA SER A 158 -0.38 5.45 -1.80
C SER A 158 -0.08 6.51 -2.84
N ASP A 159 0.97 7.31 -2.60
CA ASP A 159 1.46 8.30 -3.56
C ASP A 159 2.24 7.61 -4.68
N LEU A 160 1.69 7.65 -5.90
CA LEU A 160 2.26 6.99 -7.07
C LEU A 160 2.97 8.00 -7.99
N CYS A 161 3.96 7.50 -8.72
CA CYS A 161 4.75 8.33 -9.62
C CYS A 161 3.91 8.88 -10.78
N GLY A 162 4.06 10.18 -11.07
CA GLY A 162 3.33 10.85 -12.15
C GLY A 162 4.06 10.99 -13.48
N HIS A 163 5.31 10.53 -13.57
CA HIS A 163 6.13 10.65 -14.78
C HIS A 163 6.04 9.36 -15.62
N GLU A 164 5.96 9.50 -16.94
CA GLU A 164 5.92 8.36 -17.89
C GLU A 164 7.01 7.30 -17.67
N LYS A 165 8.24 7.70 -17.32
CA LYS A 165 9.35 6.77 -17.04
C LYS A 165 9.04 5.80 -15.91
N TYR A 166 8.14 6.17 -14.99
CA TYR A 166 7.77 5.40 -13.82
C TYR A 166 6.37 4.78 -13.92
N LEU A 167 5.75 4.76 -15.12
CA LEU A 167 4.42 4.18 -15.32
C LEU A 167 4.35 2.71 -14.86
N LYS A 168 5.41 1.93 -15.09
CA LYS A 168 5.52 0.54 -14.61
C LYS A 168 5.43 0.44 -13.08
N THR A 169 6.02 1.40 -12.37
CA THR A 169 5.95 1.49 -10.91
C THR A 169 4.52 1.83 -10.46
N THR A 170 3.84 2.73 -11.17
CA THR A 170 2.43 3.09 -10.88
C THR A 170 1.49 1.90 -11.09
N ILE A 171 1.64 1.15 -12.18
CA ILE A 171 0.86 -0.08 -12.42
C ILE A 171 1.12 -1.10 -11.31
N PHE A 172 2.38 -1.31 -10.94
CA PHE A 172 2.73 -2.21 -9.84
C PHE A 172 2.10 -1.77 -8.51
N GLY A 173 2.04 -0.47 -8.22
CA GLY A 173 1.36 0.03 -7.03
C GLY A 173 -0.14 -0.25 -7.05
N LEU A 174 -0.81 0.05 -8.16
CA LEU A 174 -2.26 -0.18 -8.29
C LEU A 174 -2.64 -1.66 -8.23
N VAL A 175 -1.88 -2.53 -8.89
CA VAL A 175 -2.18 -3.98 -8.94
C VAL A 175 -1.68 -4.71 -7.69
N GLY A 176 -0.52 -4.32 -7.16
CA GLY A 176 0.11 -4.95 -6.00
C GLY A 176 -0.56 -4.57 -4.67
N GLN A 177 -0.90 -3.28 -4.49
CA GLN A 177 -1.51 -2.80 -3.24
C GLN A 177 -3.04 -2.89 -3.24
N CYS A 178 -3.67 -3.08 -4.41
CA CYS A 178 -5.12 -3.23 -4.55
C CYS A 178 -5.93 -2.16 -3.81
N PRO A 179 -5.76 -0.88 -4.16
CA PRO A 179 -6.42 0.21 -3.46
C PRO A 179 -7.95 0.16 -3.68
N ASP A 180 -8.70 0.56 -2.66
CA ASP A 180 -10.16 0.67 -2.72
C ASP A 180 -10.60 1.72 -3.73
N TYR A 181 -9.90 2.86 -3.74
CA TYR A 181 -10.19 4.00 -4.60
C TYR A 181 -8.94 4.57 -5.24
N THR A 182 -9.15 5.28 -6.34
CA THR A 182 -8.12 6.07 -7.00
C THR A 182 -8.47 7.55 -6.97
N MET A 183 -7.57 8.38 -6.44
CA MET A 183 -7.67 9.83 -6.42
C MET A 183 -6.86 10.42 -7.58
N ILE A 184 -7.56 10.97 -8.58
CA ILE A 184 -6.94 11.55 -9.77
C ILE A 184 -6.69 13.04 -9.57
N ILE A 185 -5.42 13.41 -9.44
CA ILE A 185 -4.99 14.78 -9.24
C ILE A 185 -4.77 15.49 -10.58
N VAL A 186 -5.52 16.56 -10.80
CA VAL A 186 -5.46 17.41 -11.99
C VAL A 186 -5.05 18.82 -11.58
N ASN A 187 -4.25 19.48 -12.41
CA ASN A 187 -3.89 20.89 -12.21
C ASN A 187 -4.95 21.77 -12.88
N ALA A 188 -5.50 22.74 -12.15
CA ALA A 188 -6.50 23.68 -12.64
C ALA A 188 -6.06 24.45 -13.90
N ASN A 189 -4.79 24.82 -13.98
CA ASN A 189 -4.24 25.59 -15.11
C ASN A 189 -3.93 24.69 -16.33
N ALA A 190 -3.37 23.50 -16.10
CA ALA A 190 -2.91 22.62 -17.19
C ALA A 190 -3.96 21.62 -17.68
N GLY A 191 -5.05 21.43 -16.94
CA GLY A 191 -6.14 20.52 -17.31
C GLY A 191 -5.75 19.05 -17.39
N PHE A 192 -6.49 18.27 -18.19
CA PHE A 192 -6.35 16.81 -18.27
C PHE A 192 -5.28 16.36 -19.28
N GLN A 193 -4.11 16.05 -18.75
CA GLN A 193 -2.90 15.75 -19.53
C GLN A 193 -2.73 14.25 -19.86
N ARG A 194 -1.73 13.92 -20.69
CA ARG A 194 -1.44 12.57 -21.18
C ARG A 194 -1.33 11.52 -20.07
N MET A 195 -0.50 11.75 -19.05
CA MET A 195 -0.33 10.79 -17.95
C MET A 195 -1.62 10.58 -17.14
N SER A 196 -2.42 11.63 -16.96
CA SER A 196 -3.71 11.50 -16.29
C SER A 196 -4.68 10.62 -17.08
N ARG A 197 -4.63 10.66 -18.43
CA ARG A 197 -5.38 9.74 -19.31
C ARG A 197 -4.91 8.30 -19.15
N GLU A 198 -3.61 8.07 -19.17
CA GLU A 198 -3.03 6.73 -18.96
C GLU A 198 -3.45 6.14 -17.61
N HIS A 199 -3.32 6.92 -16.54
CA HIS A 199 -3.69 6.46 -15.21
C HIS A 199 -5.20 6.24 -15.05
N LEU A 200 -6.04 7.07 -15.67
CA LEU A 200 -7.49 6.84 -15.75
C LEU A 200 -7.80 5.53 -16.48
N GLY A 201 -7.11 5.26 -17.60
CA GLY A 201 -7.24 4.01 -18.34
C GLY A 201 -6.93 2.78 -17.48
N ILE A 202 -5.85 2.85 -16.69
CA ILE A 202 -5.48 1.77 -15.76
C ILE A 202 -6.54 1.59 -14.66
N ALA A 203 -7.02 2.68 -14.06
CA ALA A 203 -8.06 2.62 -13.03
C ALA A 203 -9.36 1.99 -13.55
N LEU A 204 -9.77 2.34 -14.78
CA LEU A 204 -10.93 1.74 -15.46
C LEU A 204 -10.73 0.25 -15.75
N ALA A 205 -9.54 -0.13 -16.26
CA ALA A 205 -9.21 -1.51 -16.57
C ALA A 205 -9.22 -2.40 -15.30
N LEU A 206 -8.71 -1.88 -14.19
CA LEU A 206 -8.72 -2.56 -12.88
C LEU A 206 -10.09 -2.46 -12.17
N ARG A 207 -11.07 -1.77 -12.77
CA ARG A 207 -12.41 -1.52 -12.21
C ARG A 207 -12.41 -0.84 -10.84
N ILE A 208 -11.38 -0.04 -10.56
CA ILE A 208 -11.23 0.72 -9.32
C ILE A 208 -12.05 2.02 -9.46
N PRO A 209 -12.99 2.31 -8.54
CA PRO A 209 -13.68 3.59 -8.49
C PRO A 209 -12.69 4.73 -8.29
N PHE A 210 -13.03 5.90 -8.83
CA PHE A 210 -12.15 7.05 -8.76
C PHE A 210 -12.94 8.33 -8.59
N PHE A 211 -12.28 9.32 -8.00
CA PHE A 211 -12.73 10.70 -7.90
C PHE A 211 -11.60 11.62 -8.36
N ILE A 212 -11.97 12.84 -8.76
CA ILE A 212 -11.04 13.81 -9.33
C ILE A 212 -10.83 14.93 -8.31
N VAL A 213 -9.58 15.33 -8.13
CA VAL A 213 -9.22 16.50 -7.32
C VAL A 213 -8.47 17.49 -8.21
N ILE A 214 -9.05 18.66 -8.39
CA ILE A 214 -8.51 19.77 -9.17
C ILE A 214 -7.77 20.68 -8.20
N THR A 215 -6.46 20.77 -8.35
CA THR A 215 -5.56 21.52 -7.46
C THR A 215 -5.14 22.84 -8.08
N LYS A 216 -4.56 23.73 -7.26
CA LYS A 216 -3.99 25.03 -7.68
C LYS A 216 -5.03 25.98 -8.27
N ILE A 217 -6.26 25.94 -7.74
CA ILE A 217 -7.32 26.86 -8.13
C ILE A 217 -6.97 28.32 -7.84
N ASP A 218 -6.07 28.55 -6.87
CA ASP A 218 -5.56 29.85 -6.47
C ASP A 218 -4.70 30.56 -7.55
N ILE A 219 -4.10 29.81 -8.47
CA ILE A 219 -3.20 30.35 -9.50
C ILE A 219 -3.86 30.34 -10.90
N ALA A 220 -4.89 29.52 -11.10
CA ALA A 220 -5.51 29.35 -12.41
C ALA A 220 -6.40 30.55 -12.76
N PRO A 221 -6.23 31.19 -13.94
CA PRO A 221 -7.18 32.17 -14.44
C PRO A 221 -8.57 31.54 -14.60
N GLN A 222 -9.62 32.28 -14.21
CA GLN A 222 -11.00 31.75 -14.16
C GLN A 222 -11.46 31.17 -15.50
N ASN A 223 -11.16 31.84 -16.61
CA ASN A 223 -11.51 31.36 -17.95
C ASN A 223 -10.85 30.02 -18.28
N VAL A 224 -9.57 29.85 -17.93
CA VAL A 224 -8.83 28.59 -18.15
C VAL A 224 -9.36 27.48 -17.24
N PHE A 225 -9.68 27.81 -15.99
CA PHE A 225 -10.28 26.88 -15.06
C PHE A 225 -11.64 26.35 -15.57
N ASP A 226 -12.53 27.23 -16.00
CA ASP A 226 -13.86 26.88 -16.51
C ASP A 226 -13.78 26.01 -17.78
N GLU A 227 -12.86 26.35 -18.69
CA GLU A 227 -12.58 25.56 -19.88
C GLU A 227 -12.09 24.14 -19.53
N ASN A 228 -11.13 24.04 -18.61
CA ASN A 228 -10.58 22.76 -18.16
C ASN A 228 -11.62 21.92 -17.40
N LEU A 229 -12.46 22.55 -16.58
CA LEU A 229 -13.55 21.87 -15.89
C LEU A 229 -14.58 21.31 -16.88
N ALA A 230 -14.94 22.09 -17.90
CA ALA A 230 -15.83 21.65 -18.98
C ALA A 230 -15.22 20.46 -19.76
N GLN A 231 -13.90 20.47 -20.01
CA GLN A 231 -13.21 19.33 -20.62
C GLN A 231 -13.27 18.08 -19.73
N LEU A 232 -13.04 18.21 -18.43
CA LEU A 232 -13.16 17.09 -17.48
C LEU A 232 -14.58 16.52 -17.46
N HIS A 233 -15.60 17.37 -17.48
CA HIS A 233 -17.00 16.94 -17.58
C HIS A 233 -17.26 16.11 -18.84
N LYS A 234 -16.70 16.52 -19.99
CA LYS A 234 -16.80 15.76 -21.25
C LYS A 234 -16.11 14.40 -21.16
N ILE A 235 -14.94 14.33 -20.53
CA ILE A 235 -14.17 13.07 -20.36
C ILE A 235 -14.95 12.09 -19.46
N VAL A 236 -15.48 12.58 -18.35
CA VAL A 236 -16.25 11.75 -17.39
C VAL A 236 -17.55 11.22 -18.02
N LYS A 237 -18.22 12.04 -18.83
CA LYS A 237 -19.43 11.64 -19.58
C LYS A 237 -19.14 10.78 -20.81
N SER A 238 -17.88 10.67 -21.23
CA SER A 238 -17.52 9.91 -22.43
C SER A 238 -17.89 8.43 -22.31
N ASN A 239 -18.03 7.75 -23.46
CA ASN A 239 -18.35 6.33 -23.53
C ASN A 239 -17.33 5.41 -22.83
N ALA A 240 -16.11 5.89 -22.58
CA ALA A 240 -15.10 5.13 -21.87
C ALA A 240 -15.36 5.08 -20.35
N VAL A 241 -15.89 6.16 -19.77
CA VAL A 241 -16.09 6.31 -18.31
C VAL A 241 -17.55 6.06 -17.92
N LYS A 242 -18.49 6.65 -18.66
CA LYS A 242 -19.95 6.55 -18.45
C LYS A 242 -20.39 6.89 -17.02
N ARG A 243 -19.90 8.02 -16.48
CA ARG A 243 -20.30 8.52 -15.15
C ARG A 243 -20.85 9.94 -15.24
N GLN A 244 -21.64 10.33 -14.25
CA GLN A 244 -22.08 11.70 -14.05
C GLN A 244 -21.02 12.48 -13.26
N PRO A 245 -20.46 13.58 -13.78
CA PRO A 245 -19.58 14.45 -13.00
C PRO A 245 -20.40 15.19 -11.93
N LEU A 246 -19.91 15.21 -10.69
CA LEU A 246 -20.50 15.94 -9.57
C LEU A 246 -19.42 16.81 -8.92
N VAL A 247 -19.54 18.13 -9.06
CA VAL A 247 -18.66 19.08 -8.37
C VAL A 247 -19.17 19.26 -6.95
N VAL A 248 -18.34 18.93 -5.97
CA VAL A 248 -18.72 18.95 -4.56
C VAL A 248 -18.44 20.32 -3.96
N THR A 249 -19.51 21.04 -3.61
CA THR A 249 -19.47 22.40 -3.05
C THR A 249 -20.23 22.52 -1.73
N SER A 250 -21.09 21.56 -1.39
CA SER A 250 -21.91 21.52 -0.18
C SER A 250 -21.88 20.12 0.46
N GLU A 251 -22.35 20.02 1.70
CA GLU A 251 -22.50 18.73 2.42
C GLU A 251 -23.52 17.81 1.72
N ASP A 252 -24.59 18.33 1.12
CA ASP A 252 -25.56 17.50 0.37
C ASP A 252 -24.89 16.79 -0.82
N HIS A 253 -24.01 17.49 -1.54
CA HIS A 253 -23.23 16.90 -2.63
C HIS A 253 -22.24 15.86 -2.11
N LEU A 254 -21.78 15.99 -0.87
CA LEU A 254 -20.82 15.09 -0.25
C LEU A 254 -21.44 13.72 0.03
N GLU A 255 -22.67 13.69 0.54
CA GLU A 255 -23.43 12.45 0.74
C GLU A 255 -23.71 11.75 -0.58
N GLN A 256 -24.15 12.51 -1.59
CA GLN A 256 -24.35 12.00 -2.95
C GLN A 256 -23.04 11.48 -3.56
N ALA A 257 -21.92 12.15 -3.30
CA ALA A 257 -20.61 11.70 -3.75
C ALA A 257 -20.19 10.39 -3.11
N ALA A 258 -20.39 10.24 -1.79
CA ALA A 258 -19.99 9.06 -1.03
C ALA A 258 -20.82 7.81 -1.41
N THR A 259 -22.13 7.97 -1.63
CA THR A 259 -22.99 6.86 -2.08
C THR A 259 -22.83 6.59 -3.59
N GLY A 260 -22.75 7.64 -4.40
CA GLY A 260 -22.67 7.57 -5.86
C GLY A 260 -21.35 7.02 -6.41
N ILE A 261 -20.23 7.23 -5.71
CA ILE A 261 -18.93 6.68 -6.11
C ILE A 261 -18.88 5.15 -5.99
N TYR A 262 -19.55 4.61 -4.96
CA TYR A 262 -19.62 3.18 -4.73
C TYR A 262 -20.41 2.47 -5.84
N GLY A 263 -21.57 3.02 -6.21
CA GLY A 263 -22.38 2.55 -7.34
C GLY A 263 -21.78 2.80 -8.73
N LYS A 264 -20.60 3.46 -8.82
CA LYS A 264 -19.94 3.86 -10.08
C LYS A 264 -20.81 4.72 -10.99
N GLN A 265 -21.83 5.38 -10.46
CA GLN A 265 -22.76 6.23 -11.21
C GLN A 265 -22.20 7.65 -11.32
N VAL A 266 -21.60 8.13 -10.23
CA VAL A 266 -21.10 9.49 -10.10
C VAL A 266 -19.57 9.48 -10.05
N CYS A 267 -18.96 10.52 -10.59
CA CYS A 267 -17.55 10.84 -10.41
C CYS A 267 -17.46 12.14 -9.61
N PRO A 268 -17.19 12.07 -8.30
CA PRO A 268 -16.99 13.25 -7.47
C PRO A 268 -15.78 14.06 -7.93
N MET A 269 -15.91 15.38 -7.90
CA MET A 269 -14.89 16.34 -8.31
C MET A 269 -14.73 17.40 -7.23
N PHE A 270 -13.51 17.54 -6.69
CA PHE A 270 -13.18 18.51 -5.65
C PHE A 270 -12.23 19.57 -6.20
N CYS A 271 -12.58 20.84 -6.03
CA CYS A 271 -11.73 21.97 -6.37
C CYS A 271 -11.02 22.42 -5.10
N ILE A 272 -9.68 22.38 -5.08
CA ILE A 272 -8.89 22.67 -3.88
C ILE A 272 -7.67 23.54 -4.15
N SER A 273 -7.23 24.23 -3.11
CA SER A 273 -5.89 24.81 -3.03
C SER A 273 -5.14 24.28 -1.82
N ASN A 274 -3.92 23.80 -2.06
CA ASN A 274 -3.02 23.40 -0.99
C ASN A 274 -2.40 24.61 -0.28
N VAL A 275 -2.45 25.80 -0.89
CA VAL A 275 -1.82 27.04 -0.37
C VAL A 275 -2.83 27.85 0.44
N THR A 276 -4.04 28.07 -0.08
CA THR A 276 -5.07 28.84 0.62
C THR A 276 -5.90 27.96 1.57
N GLY A 277 -5.92 26.65 1.34
CA GLY A 277 -6.73 25.70 2.11
C GLY A 277 -8.18 25.56 1.62
N GLU A 278 -8.55 26.29 0.57
CA GLU A 278 -9.87 26.22 -0.03
C GLU A 278 -10.20 24.78 -0.50
N GLY A 279 -11.43 24.34 -0.23
CA GLY A 279 -11.94 23.02 -0.62
C GLY A 279 -11.38 21.81 0.15
N LEU A 280 -10.30 21.98 0.94
CA LEU A 280 -9.74 20.90 1.75
C LEU A 280 -10.70 20.33 2.81
N PRO A 281 -11.54 21.14 3.50
CA PRO A 281 -12.49 20.60 4.48
C PRO A 281 -13.47 19.60 3.85
N LEU A 282 -14.06 19.94 2.70
CA LEU A 282 -14.96 19.04 1.97
C LEU A 282 -14.25 17.76 1.52
N LEU A 283 -13.01 17.86 1.04
CA LEU A 283 -12.24 16.67 0.66
C LEU A 283 -11.97 15.75 1.87
N ARG A 284 -11.61 16.31 3.03
CA ARG A 284 -11.41 15.53 4.27
C ARG A 284 -12.70 14.85 4.74
N SER A 285 -13.80 15.59 4.77
CA SER A 285 -15.14 15.11 5.07
C SER A 285 -15.57 13.96 4.15
N PHE A 286 -15.22 14.03 2.87
CA PHE A 286 -15.51 12.98 1.90
C PHE A 286 -14.67 11.73 2.14
N LEU A 287 -13.36 11.90 2.34
CA LEU A 287 -12.43 10.79 2.62
C LEU A 287 -12.82 10.02 3.89
N GLN A 288 -13.31 10.73 4.91
CA GLN A 288 -13.85 10.12 6.12
C GLN A 288 -15.06 9.22 5.81
N ARG A 289 -15.94 9.62 4.90
CA ARG A 289 -17.20 8.90 4.58
C ARG A 289 -17.05 7.84 3.49
N LEU A 290 -15.89 7.72 2.85
CA LEU A 290 -15.64 6.70 1.82
C LEU A 290 -15.82 5.30 2.42
N PRO A 291 -16.68 4.42 1.88
CA PRO A 291 -16.83 3.07 2.40
C PRO A 291 -15.63 2.18 2.04
N SER A 292 -15.33 1.15 2.84
CA SER A 292 -14.33 0.14 2.45
C SER A 292 -14.88 -0.76 1.34
N ARG A 293 -14.02 -1.24 0.43
CA ARG A 293 -14.43 -2.11 -0.69
C ARG A 293 -13.81 -3.50 -0.63
N LEU A 294 -13.28 -3.88 0.54
CA LEU A 294 -12.61 -5.15 0.75
C LEU A 294 -13.48 -6.34 0.31
N GLN A 295 -14.75 -6.38 0.73
CA GLN A 295 -15.64 -7.51 0.44
C GLN A 295 -16.18 -7.48 -1.00
N ASP A 296 -16.52 -6.30 -1.53
CA ASP A 296 -17.20 -6.17 -2.83
C ASP A 296 -16.28 -6.22 -4.04
N SER A 297 -14.98 -6.06 -3.82
CA SER A 297 -13.99 -6.10 -4.90
C SER A 297 -13.88 -7.47 -5.57
N GLY A 298 -14.24 -8.56 -4.87
CA GLY A 298 -13.98 -9.94 -5.29
C GLY A 298 -12.48 -10.27 -5.39
N LEU A 299 -11.62 -9.38 -4.88
CA LEU A 299 -10.16 -9.50 -4.86
C LEU A 299 -9.63 -10.14 -3.58
N PHE A 300 -10.45 -10.14 -2.53
CA PHE A 300 -10.15 -10.67 -1.21
C PHE A 300 -11.11 -11.81 -0.89
N LYS A 301 -10.59 -12.87 -0.28
CA LYS A 301 -11.40 -13.99 0.24
C LYS A 301 -11.59 -13.83 1.74
N PRO A 302 -12.61 -14.48 2.33
CA PRO A 302 -12.86 -14.35 3.76
C PRO A 302 -11.67 -14.82 4.61
N PRO A 303 -11.59 -14.36 5.87
CA PRO A 303 -10.54 -14.76 6.81
C PRO A 303 -10.52 -16.26 7.14
N SER A 304 -11.61 -16.98 6.88
CA SER A 304 -11.70 -18.45 7.02
C SER A 304 -11.02 -19.22 5.88
N SER A 305 -10.72 -18.56 4.76
CA SER A 305 -10.02 -19.20 3.65
C SER A 305 -8.55 -19.46 4.00
N PRO A 306 -7.86 -20.40 3.33
CA PRO A 306 -6.43 -20.59 3.52
C PRO A 306 -5.63 -19.30 3.28
N ALA A 307 -4.56 -19.12 4.05
CA ALA A 307 -3.76 -17.90 3.99
C ALA A 307 -3.12 -17.69 2.60
N GLU A 308 -3.29 -16.50 2.01
CA GLU A 308 -2.62 -16.06 0.78
C GLU A 308 -2.10 -14.65 0.99
N PHE A 309 -0.79 -14.46 0.83
CA PHE A 309 -0.13 -13.17 1.00
C PHE A 309 0.73 -12.84 -0.22
N HIS A 310 0.50 -11.68 -0.81
CA HIS A 310 1.20 -11.23 -2.01
C HIS A 310 2.32 -10.26 -1.62
N ILE A 311 3.56 -10.65 -1.88
CA ILE A 311 4.73 -9.84 -1.50
C ILE A 311 4.93 -8.74 -2.55
N ASP A 312 5.02 -7.49 -2.09
CA ASP A 312 5.36 -6.34 -2.93
C ASP A 312 6.74 -5.75 -2.59
N SER A 313 7.17 -5.86 -1.34
CA SER A 313 8.32 -5.14 -0.79
C SER A 313 9.17 -6.02 0.12
N ILE A 314 10.46 -5.73 0.18
CA ILE A 314 11.42 -6.55 0.92
C ILE A 314 12.44 -5.66 1.61
N TYR A 315 12.58 -5.88 2.91
CA TYR A 315 13.42 -5.09 3.80
C TYR A 315 14.39 -6.01 4.54
N VAL A 316 15.58 -5.50 4.81
CA VAL A 316 16.54 -6.15 5.72
C VAL A 316 16.71 -5.20 6.89
N VAL A 317 16.15 -5.56 8.04
CA VAL A 317 16.10 -4.72 9.23
C VAL A 317 17.15 -5.23 10.22
N PRO A 318 18.06 -4.36 10.69
CA PRO A 318 19.05 -4.73 11.71
C PRO A 318 18.37 -5.35 12.95
N GLY A 319 18.92 -6.44 13.47
CA GLY A 319 18.38 -7.17 14.63
C GLY A 319 17.17 -8.08 14.35
N VAL A 320 16.29 -7.71 13.42
CA VAL A 320 15.09 -8.52 13.07
C VAL A 320 15.40 -9.54 11.97
N GLY A 321 16.19 -9.12 10.97
CA GLY A 321 16.52 -9.91 9.79
C GLY A 321 15.67 -9.54 8.59
N LEU A 322 15.25 -10.54 7.81
CA LEU A 322 14.49 -10.32 6.60
C LEU A 322 13.00 -10.08 6.91
N VAL A 323 12.47 -8.99 6.39
CA VAL A 323 11.06 -8.61 6.49
C VAL A 323 10.48 -8.48 5.10
N VAL A 324 9.31 -9.06 4.87
CA VAL A 324 8.55 -8.92 3.62
C VAL A 324 7.31 -8.07 3.88
N GLY A 325 7.01 -7.15 2.97
CA GLY A 325 5.81 -6.33 2.95
C GLY A 325 4.90 -6.72 1.79
N GLY A 326 3.59 -6.49 1.95
CA GLY A 326 2.61 -6.91 0.96
C GLY A 326 1.18 -6.89 1.49
N VAL A 327 0.27 -7.48 0.72
CA VAL A 327 -1.17 -7.51 1.04
C VAL A 327 -1.61 -8.94 1.32
N VAL A 328 -2.37 -9.13 2.40
CA VAL A 328 -3.06 -10.40 2.69
C VAL A 328 -4.30 -10.48 1.80
N ARG A 329 -4.36 -11.46 0.90
CA ARG A 329 -5.47 -11.69 -0.03
C ARG A 329 -6.56 -12.58 0.55
N SER A 330 -6.18 -13.50 1.42
CA SER A 330 -7.09 -14.44 2.04
C SER A 330 -6.54 -14.96 3.34
N GLY A 331 -7.45 -15.39 4.21
CA GLY A 331 -7.12 -16.03 5.46
C GLY A 331 -6.65 -15.09 6.57
N ARG A 332 -6.25 -15.71 7.68
CA ARG A 332 -5.62 -15.07 8.84
C ARG A 332 -4.20 -15.59 8.97
N ILE A 333 -3.27 -14.70 9.31
CA ILE A 333 -1.87 -15.04 9.55
C ILE A 333 -1.50 -14.63 10.97
N CYS A 334 -0.99 -15.58 11.76
CA CYS A 334 -0.56 -15.37 13.15
C CYS A 334 0.97 -15.55 13.30
N PRO A 335 1.61 -14.91 14.29
CA PRO A 335 2.98 -15.22 14.68
C PRO A 335 3.15 -16.71 14.99
N GLY A 336 4.30 -17.28 14.65
CA GLY A 336 4.59 -18.71 14.80
C GLY A 336 4.04 -19.60 13.68
N GLN A 337 3.13 -19.10 12.84
CA GLN A 337 2.53 -19.90 11.76
C GLN A 337 3.54 -20.27 10.67
N HIS A 338 3.40 -21.49 10.16
CA HIS A 338 4.18 -22.01 9.03
C HIS A 338 3.47 -21.72 7.71
N LEU A 339 4.20 -21.11 6.77
CA LEU A 339 3.73 -20.79 5.43
C LEU A 339 4.75 -21.28 4.39
N LEU A 340 4.30 -21.33 3.14
CA LEU A 340 5.11 -21.67 1.97
C LEU A 340 5.45 -20.40 1.19
N LEU A 341 6.73 -20.07 1.09
CA LEU A 341 7.25 -18.93 0.33
C LEU A 341 7.71 -19.39 -1.06
N GLY A 342 7.15 -18.80 -2.11
CA GLY A 342 7.52 -19.12 -3.49
C GLY A 342 6.66 -18.38 -4.51
N PRO A 343 6.74 -18.70 -5.80
CA PRO A 343 7.72 -19.61 -6.39
C PRO A 343 9.10 -18.94 -6.48
N ASP A 344 10.15 -19.68 -6.13
CA ASP A 344 11.53 -19.24 -6.31
C ASP A 344 11.98 -19.35 -7.79
N LYS A 345 13.28 -19.09 -8.05
CA LYS A 345 13.84 -19.17 -9.41
C LYS A 345 13.73 -20.57 -10.04
N VAL A 346 13.59 -21.61 -9.23
CA VAL A 346 13.47 -23.01 -9.63
C VAL A 346 12.00 -23.47 -9.56
N SER A 347 11.07 -22.53 -9.39
CA SER A 347 9.62 -22.80 -9.29
C SER A 347 9.22 -23.61 -8.06
N GLN A 348 10.02 -23.58 -7.00
CA GLN A 348 9.76 -24.29 -5.75
C GLN A 348 9.19 -23.35 -4.67
N PHE A 349 8.48 -23.95 -3.72
CA PHE A 349 8.00 -23.30 -2.51
C PHE A 349 8.79 -23.80 -1.31
N LYS A 350 9.30 -22.88 -0.50
CA LYS A 350 10.11 -23.18 0.68
C LYS A 350 9.32 -22.90 1.96
N PRO A 351 9.39 -23.78 2.97
CA PRO A 351 8.70 -23.56 4.24
C PRO A 351 9.39 -22.45 5.04
N VAL A 352 8.59 -21.50 5.50
CA VAL A 352 9.00 -20.36 6.33
C VAL A 352 8.07 -20.24 7.54
N MET A 353 8.58 -19.64 8.60
CA MET A 353 7.82 -19.31 9.80
C MET A 353 7.73 -17.79 9.94
N VAL A 354 6.53 -17.31 10.27
CA VAL A 354 6.29 -15.91 10.62
C VAL A 354 6.75 -15.67 12.06
N LYS A 355 7.70 -14.76 12.29
CA LYS A 355 8.18 -14.41 13.63
C LYS A 355 7.31 -13.34 14.29
N THR A 356 7.15 -12.22 13.58
CA THR A 356 6.40 -11.06 14.05
C THR A 356 5.65 -10.45 12.87
N ILE A 357 4.56 -9.78 13.20
CA ILE A 357 3.69 -9.11 12.24
C ILE A 357 3.64 -7.63 12.60
N GLN A 358 3.75 -6.77 11.59
CA GLN A 358 3.51 -5.35 11.73
C GLN A 358 2.45 -4.89 10.73
N TYR A 359 1.46 -4.17 11.23
CA TYR A 359 0.47 -3.47 10.43
C TYR A 359 0.61 -1.97 10.72
N LYS A 360 0.83 -1.15 9.68
CA LYS A 360 1.06 0.30 9.80
C LYS A 360 2.10 0.68 10.87
N ARG A 361 3.19 -0.10 10.97
CA ARG A 361 4.29 0.08 11.93
C ARG A 361 3.91 -0.14 13.41
N VAL A 362 2.75 -0.72 13.65
CA VAL A 362 2.30 -1.23 14.95
C VAL A 362 2.47 -2.75 14.92
N THR A 363 3.01 -3.33 15.98
CA THR A 363 3.07 -4.79 16.12
C THR A 363 1.67 -5.32 16.40
N VAL A 364 1.23 -6.34 15.67
CA VAL A 364 -0.09 -6.95 15.81
C VAL A 364 0.04 -8.45 16.02
N GLU A 365 -0.92 -9.03 16.74
CA GLU A 365 -0.96 -10.48 17.01
C GLU A 365 -1.59 -11.28 15.87
N MET A 366 -2.26 -10.60 14.94
CA MET A 366 -2.87 -11.21 13.78
C MET A 366 -2.90 -10.24 12.60
N ALA A 367 -2.70 -10.78 11.40
CA ALA A 367 -2.98 -10.09 10.15
C ALA A 367 -4.12 -10.79 9.40
N GLU A 368 -4.97 -10.01 8.76
CA GLU A 368 -6.18 -10.50 8.10
C GLU A 368 -6.25 -10.07 6.64
N SER A 369 -7.06 -10.80 5.86
CA SER A 369 -7.42 -10.47 4.48
C SER A 369 -7.78 -8.98 4.31
N GLY A 370 -7.18 -8.32 3.32
CA GLY A 370 -7.35 -6.89 3.05
C GLY A 370 -6.23 -6.00 3.60
N GLN A 371 -5.50 -6.46 4.62
CA GLN A 371 -4.50 -5.61 5.27
C GLN A 371 -3.15 -5.64 4.55
N HIS A 372 -2.51 -4.47 4.48
CA HIS A 372 -1.12 -4.34 4.04
C HIS A 372 -0.18 -4.49 5.25
N CYS A 373 0.49 -5.65 5.33
CA CYS A 373 1.26 -6.06 6.50
C CYS A 373 2.73 -6.33 6.14
N SER A 374 3.58 -6.20 7.16
CA SER A 374 4.98 -6.59 7.12
C SER A 374 5.24 -7.79 8.03
N PHE A 375 5.85 -8.84 7.49
CA PHE A 375 6.15 -10.08 8.18
C PHE A 375 7.66 -10.28 8.32
N ALA A 376 8.14 -10.46 9.55
CA ALA A 376 9.51 -10.92 9.77
C ALA A 376 9.56 -12.44 9.59
N LEU A 377 10.45 -12.92 8.72
CA LEU A 377 10.48 -14.34 8.33
C LEU A 377 11.67 -15.08 8.90
N ARG A 378 11.47 -16.38 9.13
CA ARG A 378 12.51 -17.36 9.44
C ARG A 378 12.43 -18.54 8.47
N SER A 379 13.55 -18.96 7.90
CA SER A 379 13.58 -20.23 7.16
C SER A 379 13.41 -21.41 8.12
N LEU A 380 12.61 -22.40 7.73
CA LEU A 380 12.52 -23.68 8.43
C LEU A 380 13.52 -24.71 7.88
N VAL A 381 14.21 -24.40 6.79
CA VAL A 381 15.24 -25.26 6.20
C VAL A 381 16.52 -25.15 7.03
N LYS A 382 17.02 -26.30 7.51
CA LYS A 382 18.23 -26.35 8.36
C LYS A 382 19.42 -25.68 7.65
N ARG A 383 20.11 -24.80 8.38
CA ARG A 383 21.30 -24.04 7.93
C ARG A 383 21.08 -23.08 6.75
N GLU A 384 19.83 -22.85 6.33
CA GLU A 384 19.53 -21.84 5.31
C GLU A 384 19.13 -20.50 5.95
N THR A 385 19.84 -19.43 5.61
CA THR A 385 19.45 -18.07 5.97
C THR A 385 18.78 -17.39 4.77
N LEU A 386 17.60 -16.80 5.00
CA LEU A 386 16.89 -16.07 3.95
C LEU A 386 17.68 -14.80 3.60
N LYS A 387 18.13 -14.72 2.35
CA LYS A 387 18.84 -13.56 1.80
C LYS A 387 17.94 -12.81 0.83
N LYS A 388 18.09 -11.49 0.76
CA LYS A 388 17.35 -10.63 -0.18
C LYS A 388 17.48 -11.09 -1.64
N SER A 389 18.61 -11.68 -2.03
CA SER A 389 18.87 -12.19 -3.39
C SER A 389 18.04 -13.41 -3.79
N MET A 390 17.46 -14.12 -2.81
CA MET A 390 16.56 -15.25 -3.06
C MET A 390 15.19 -14.80 -3.52
N PHE A 391 14.85 -13.54 -3.26
CA PHE A 391 13.53 -13.02 -3.56
C PHE A 391 13.46 -12.38 -4.93
N ARG A 392 12.30 -12.54 -5.54
CA ARG A 392 11.91 -11.85 -6.77
C ARG A 392 10.53 -11.22 -6.59
N LYS A 393 10.24 -10.19 -7.39
CA LYS A 393 8.89 -9.64 -7.48
C LYS A 393 7.94 -10.75 -7.89
N GLY A 394 6.79 -10.82 -7.22
CA GLY A 394 5.80 -11.85 -7.49
C GLY A 394 5.88 -13.14 -6.70
N MET A 395 6.79 -13.22 -5.74
CA MET A 395 6.67 -14.26 -4.74
C MET A 395 5.44 -14.00 -3.85
N VAL A 396 4.85 -15.08 -3.40
CA VAL A 396 3.71 -15.12 -2.50
C VAL A 396 4.06 -16.00 -1.30
N MET A 397 3.36 -15.79 -0.20
CA MET A 397 3.35 -16.71 0.93
C MET A 397 1.97 -17.36 1.03
N LEU A 398 1.94 -18.66 1.21
CA LEU A 398 0.70 -19.44 1.13
C LEU A 398 0.56 -20.41 2.28
N GLY A 399 -0.68 -20.68 2.66
CA GLY A 399 -1.04 -21.78 3.53
C GLY A 399 -0.57 -23.11 2.94
N PRO A 400 0.04 -24.02 3.73
CA PRO A 400 0.45 -25.34 3.28
C PRO A 400 -0.70 -26.17 2.67
N GLU A 401 -1.93 -25.91 3.13
CA GLU A 401 -3.17 -26.54 2.69
C GLU A 401 -3.46 -26.34 1.20
N LEU A 402 -2.98 -25.24 0.61
CA LEU A 402 -3.22 -24.92 -0.81
C LEU A 402 -2.40 -25.78 -1.78
N GLN A 403 -1.38 -26.51 -1.29
CA GLN A 403 -0.46 -27.31 -2.11
C GLN A 403 -0.05 -26.64 -3.43
N PRO A 404 0.55 -25.44 -3.37
CA PRO A 404 0.74 -24.60 -4.53
C PRO A 404 1.68 -25.23 -5.56
N LYS A 405 1.31 -25.12 -6.83
CA LYS A 405 2.12 -25.54 -7.98
C LYS A 405 2.41 -24.35 -8.87
N ALA A 406 3.68 -24.16 -9.20
CA ALA A 406 4.11 -23.15 -10.15
C ALA A 406 4.05 -23.73 -11.57
N ILE A 407 3.44 -22.99 -12.49
CA ILE A 407 3.27 -23.41 -13.88
C ILE A 407 3.77 -22.35 -14.85
N TRP A 408 4.18 -22.78 -16.04
CA TRP A 408 4.76 -21.91 -17.07
C TRP A 408 3.76 -21.56 -18.20
N SER A 409 2.62 -22.26 -18.24
CA SER A 409 1.58 -22.06 -19.23
C SER A 409 0.20 -22.16 -18.59
N PHE A 410 -0.73 -21.31 -19.06
CA PHE A 410 -2.11 -21.29 -18.61
C PHE A 410 -3.01 -20.77 -19.73
N LYS A 411 -4.31 -21.08 -19.63
CA LYS A 411 -5.34 -20.49 -20.50
C LYS A 411 -6.01 -19.35 -19.75
N ALA A 412 -6.25 -18.22 -20.42
CA ALA A 412 -6.96 -17.08 -19.86
C ALA A 412 -7.80 -16.37 -20.91
N GLU A 413 -8.93 -15.79 -20.47
CA GLU A 413 -9.73 -14.88 -21.27
C GLU A 413 -9.04 -13.51 -21.32
N ALA A 414 -8.68 -13.05 -22.51
CA ALA A 414 -8.12 -11.72 -22.72
C ALA A 414 -9.23 -10.75 -23.13
N ARG A 415 -9.44 -9.69 -22.34
CA ARG A 415 -10.31 -8.57 -22.73
C ARG A 415 -9.46 -7.38 -23.13
N TRP A 416 -9.69 -6.90 -24.34
CA TRP A 416 -9.00 -5.74 -24.90
C TRP A 416 -9.82 -4.49 -24.63
N THR A 417 -9.32 -3.61 -23.78
CA THR A 417 -9.84 -2.25 -23.67
C THR A 417 -9.10 -1.37 -24.67
N VAL A 418 -9.75 -1.00 -25.77
CA VAL A 418 -9.20 -0.04 -26.73
C VAL A 418 -9.20 1.34 -26.07
N GLY A 419 -8.05 1.73 -25.53
CA GLY A 419 -7.79 3.09 -25.05
C GLY A 419 -7.40 4.01 -26.20
N PHE A 420 -7.68 5.30 -26.02
CA PHE A 420 -7.65 6.47 -26.92
C PHE A 420 -6.51 6.69 -27.94
N ASP A 421 -5.60 5.74 -28.20
CA ASP A 421 -4.59 5.88 -29.28
C ASP A 421 -3.99 4.54 -29.77
N PHE A 422 -4.61 3.39 -29.50
CA PHE A 422 -4.10 2.12 -30.04
C PHE A 422 -4.73 1.80 -31.40
N SER A 423 -3.92 1.86 -32.45
CA SER A 423 -4.27 1.32 -33.77
C SER A 423 -4.42 -0.20 -33.69
N SER A 424 -5.59 -0.69 -34.09
CA SER A 424 -6.10 -2.04 -33.84
C SER A 424 -5.44 -3.17 -34.67
N GLN A 425 -4.19 -3.03 -35.14
CA GLN A 425 -3.69 -3.86 -36.25
C GLN A 425 -2.48 -4.77 -35.97
N SER A 426 -2.01 -4.99 -34.73
CA SER A 426 -0.76 -5.75 -34.54
C SER A 426 -0.70 -6.65 -33.30
N ILE A 427 -1.75 -7.44 -33.02
CA ILE A 427 -1.67 -8.53 -32.01
C ILE A 427 -2.16 -9.87 -32.59
N LEU A 428 -2.07 -10.03 -33.91
CA LEU A 428 -2.24 -11.32 -34.56
C LEU A 428 -0.84 -11.86 -34.91
N ASN A 429 -0.40 -12.80 -34.07
CA ASN A 429 0.84 -13.57 -34.11
C ASN A 429 2.06 -12.95 -33.39
N CYS A 430 2.47 -13.58 -32.28
CA CYS A 430 3.74 -13.37 -31.58
C CYS A 430 3.99 -11.95 -31.03
N ALA A 431 3.06 -11.43 -30.22
CA ALA A 431 3.33 -10.24 -29.42
C ALA A 431 3.93 -10.61 -28.06
N LEU A 432 5.06 -9.99 -27.69
CA LEU A 432 5.55 -9.90 -26.31
C LEU A 432 4.64 -8.92 -25.56
N VAL A 433 3.79 -9.45 -24.68
CA VAL A 433 2.87 -8.69 -23.84
C VAL A 433 3.44 -8.63 -22.43
N SER A 434 3.52 -7.44 -21.83
CA SER A 434 3.75 -7.36 -20.38
C SER A 434 2.44 -7.70 -19.68
N ALA A 435 2.32 -8.92 -19.15
CA ALA A 435 1.19 -9.28 -18.32
C ALA A 435 1.43 -8.72 -16.92
N HIS A 436 0.40 -8.21 -16.25
CA HIS A 436 0.50 -7.72 -14.87
C HIS A 436 -0.39 -8.58 -13.98
N PHE A 437 0.22 -9.37 -13.08
CA PHE A 437 -0.47 -10.23 -12.13
C PHE A 437 -0.04 -9.84 -10.72
N ALA A 438 -0.95 -9.29 -9.90
CA ALA A 438 -0.60 -8.82 -8.56
C ALA A 438 0.67 -7.92 -8.55
N SER A 439 1.77 -8.40 -7.99
CA SER A 439 3.07 -7.72 -7.94
C SER A 439 4.05 -8.16 -9.06
N ILE A 440 3.60 -8.87 -10.10
CA ILE A 440 4.48 -9.34 -11.20
C ILE A 440 4.12 -8.64 -12.49
N CYS A 441 5.15 -8.29 -13.27
CA CYS A 441 5.03 -7.84 -14.64
C CYS A 441 5.82 -8.78 -15.58
N PRO A 442 5.48 -10.09 -15.71
CA PRO A 442 6.26 -10.95 -16.58
C PRO A 442 6.01 -10.60 -18.05
N ALA A 443 7.05 -10.72 -18.86
CA ALA A 443 6.86 -10.82 -20.30
C ALA A 443 6.16 -12.16 -20.60
N ALA A 444 5.03 -12.08 -21.28
CA ALA A 444 4.22 -13.19 -21.72
C ALA A 444 4.12 -13.13 -23.25
N VAL A 445 4.40 -14.24 -23.92
CA VAL A 445 4.24 -14.33 -25.38
C VAL A 445 2.86 -14.89 -25.68
N CYS A 446 2.03 -14.13 -26.40
CA CYS A 446 0.73 -14.60 -26.85
C CYS A 446 0.87 -15.36 -28.18
N GLY A 447 0.84 -16.69 -28.13
CA GLY A 447 0.92 -17.56 -29.31
C GLY A 447 0.75 -19.03 -28.93
N ALA A 448 0.28 -19.85 -29.89
CA ALA A 448 0.15 -21.28 -29.69
C ALA A 448 1.52 -21.87 -29.29
N SER A 449 1.62 -22.34 -28.04
CA SER A 449 2.69 -23.20 -27.51
C SER A 449 4.08 -22.62 -27.19
N ARG A 450 4.23 -21.44 -26.55
CA ARG A 450 5.49 -21.09 -25.85
C ARG A 450 5.29 -20.37 -24.50
N ASN A 451 6.25 -20.58 -23.60
CA ASN A 451 6.20 -20.33 -22.15
C ASN A 451 6.34 -18.85 -21.73
N VAL A 452 5.87 -18.52 -20.52
CA VAL A 452 6.14 -17.25 -19.82
C VAL A 452 7.61 -17.21 -19.34
N ASP A 453 8.25 -16.04 -19.27
CA ASP A 453 9.66 -15.93 -18.81
C ASP A 453 9.84 -16.12 -17.29
N VAL A 454 8.74 -16.11 -16.54
CA VAL A 454 8.71 -16.28 -15.08
C VAL A 454 7.59 -17.28 -14.74
N PRO A 455 7.83 -18.28 -13.86
CA PRO A 455 6.77 -19.15 -13.38
C PRO A 455 5.74 -18.31 -12.62
N VAL A 456 4.49 -18.40 -13.04
CA VAL A 456 3.34 -17.74 -12.39
C VAL A 456 2.54 -18.82 -11.67
N GLN A 457 1.92 -18.44 -10.55
CA GLN A 457 0.99 -19.32 -9.87
C GLN A 457 -0.44 -19.04 -10.35
N LEU A 458 -1.19 -20.11 -10.66
CA LEU A 458 -2.62 -20.02 -10.89
C LEU A 458 -3.35 -20.21 -9.55
N CYS A 459 -3.98 -19.16 -9.01
CA CYS A 459 -4.83 -19.26 -7.82
C CYS A 459 -6.31 -19.54 -8.14
N ARG A 460 -6.65 -19.75 -9.42
CA ARG A 460 -7.99 -20.13 -9.89
C ARG A 460 -7.90 -21.38 -10.75
N SER A 461 -8.21 -22.54 -10.18
CA SER A 461 -8.78 -23.65 -10.95
C SER A 461 -10.28 -23.42 -10.98
N HIS A 462 -10.85 -22.98 -12.09
CA HIS A 462 -12.26 -23.26 -12.32
C HIS A 462 -12.36 -24.76 -12.53
N GLY A 463 -12.88 -25.44 -11.50
CA GLY A 463 -13.58 -26.70 -11.71
C GLY A 463 -14.88 -26.39 -12.45
N ASP A 464 -15.11 -27.19 -13.48
CA ASP A 464 -16.35 -27.44 -14.22
C ASP A 464 -16.92 -26.40 -15.21
N GLN A 465 -16.98 -26.87 -16.45
CA GLN A 465 -18.07 -26.80 -17.43
C GLN A 465 -18.58 -25.41 -17.82
N ASP A 466 -17.89 -24.78 -18.78
CA ASP A 466 -18.30 -24.65 -20.21
C ASP A 466 -17.44 -23.60 -20.93
#